data_AF-A0A9D3YWR0-F1
#
_entry.id   AF-A0A9D3YWR0-F1
#
_cell.length_a   1.000
_cell.length_b   1.000
_cell.length_c   1.000
_cell.angle_alpha   90.00
_cell.angle_beta   90.00
_cell.angle_gamma   90.00
#
_symmetry.space_group_name_H-M   'P 1'
#
loop_
_entity.id
_entity.type
_entity.pdbx_description
1 polymer ?
#
loop_
_entity_poly.entity_id
_entity_poly.type
_entity_poly.pdbx_seq_one_letter_code
_entity_poly.pdbx_strand_id
1 'polypeptide(L)'
;MNDHDRNLFRAIQVPFAKRVDSIEMLGYITCLSEHTRDTVRNSQTAHNGSKLLAAQTLFAALKCRPDGLQQAAKALRKCGHDDLANKIEPQQ
;
A
#
# COMPACT_ATOMS: atom_id res chain seq x y z
N MET A 1 7.40 6.26 12.91
CA MET A 1 6.10 5.56 12.90
C MET A 1 5.83 5.03 14.31
N ASN A 2 4.73 5.44 14.92
CA ASN A 2 4.40 5.07 16.31
C ASN A 2 3.87 3.61 16.37
N ASP A 3 3.60 3.09 17.58
CA ASP A 3 3.08 1.72 17.74
C ASP A 3 1.64 1.57 17.23
N HIS A 4 0.85 2.65 17.27
CA HIS A 4 -0.52 2.68 16.75
C HIS A 4 -0.54 2.45 15.23
N ASP A 5 0.21 3.24 14.46
CA ASP A 5 0.37 3.12 13.01
C ASP A 5 0.89 1.73 12.62
N ARG A 6 1.82 1.17 13.40
CA ARG A 6 2.34 -0.19 13.19
C ARG A 6 1.23 -1.24 13.31
N ASN A 7 0.34 -1.10 14.29
CA ASN A 7 -0.80 -1.99 14.46
C ASN A 7 -1.81 -1.84 13.32
N LEU A 8 -2.07 -0.62 12.86
CA LEU A 8 -2.95 -0.36 11.71
C LEU A 8 -2.39 -0.99 10.42
N PHE A 9 -1.11 -0.80 10.12
CA PHE A 9 -0.44 -1.50 9.01
C PHE A 9 -0.56 -3.02 9.18
N ARG A 10 -0.30 -3.58 10.36
CA ARG A 10 -0.41 -5.03 10.56
C ARG A 10 -1.83 -5.56 10.31
N ALA A 11 -2.86 -4.81 10.70
CA ALA A 11 -4.26 -5.20 10.53
C ALA A 11 -4.70 -5.27 9.07
N ILE A 12 -4.11 -4.45 8.19
CA ILE A 12 -4.46 -4.40 6.77
C ILE A 12 -3.50 -5.19 5.88
N GLN A 13 -2.34 -5.63 6.37
CA GLN A 13 -1.28 -6.22 5.55
C GLN A 13 -1.76 -7.40 4.69
N VAL A 14 -2.45 -8.36 5.31
CA VAL A 14 -2.97 -9.56 4.60
C VAL A 14 -4.06 -9.20 3.61
N PRO A 15 -5.14 -8.45 3.96
CA PRO A 15 -6.17 -8.11 2.99
C PRO A 15 -5.67 -7.17 1.89
N PHE A 16 -4.72 -6.27 2.20
CA PHE A 16 -4.04 -5.43 1.21
C PHE A 16 -3.38 -6.30 0.15
N ALA A 17 -2.54 -7.24 0.57
CA ALA A 17 -1.76 -8.07 -0.33
C ALA A 17 -2.62 -9.00 -1.21
N LYS A 18 -3.85 -9.32 -0.78
CA LYS A 18 -4.79 -10.18 -1.52
C LYS A 18 -5.72 -9.42 -2.46
N ARG A 19 -6.07 -8.16 -2.16
CA ARG A 19 -7.17 -7.44 -2.83
C ARG A 19 -6.70 -6.27 -3.67
N VAL A 20 -5.55 -5.68 -3.36
CA VAL A 20 -5.12 -4.42 -3.94
C VAL A 20 -4.27 -4.67 -5.18
N ASP A 21 -4.65 -4.05 -6.29
CA ASP A 21 -3.76 -3.93 -7.44
C ASP A 21 -2.73 -2.83 -7.18
N SER A 22 -1.49 -3.25 -6.91
CA SER A 22 -0.43 -2.33 -6.49
C SER A 22 0.02 -1.40 -7.61
N ILE A 23 -0.15 -1.80 -8.87
CA ILE A 23 0.25 -0.97 -10.03
C ILE A 23 -0.77 0.14 -10.23
N GLU A 24 -2.05 -0.18 -10.12
CA GLU A 24 -3.10 0.84 -10.12
C GLU A 24 -2.92 1.80 -8.93
N MET A 25 -2.72 1.25 -7.73
CA MET A 25 -2.59 2.03 -6.50
C MET A 25 -1.40 2.99 -6.52
N LEU A 26 -0.28 2.61 -7.17
CA LEU A 26 0.88 3.49 -7.36
C LEU A 26 0.49 4.83 -8.00
N GLY A 27 -0.53 4.87 -8.87
CA GLY A 27 -1.02 6.11 -9.49
C GLY A 27 -1.46 7.17 -8.48
N TYR A 28 -1.88 6.75 -7.29
CA TYR A 28 -2.41 7.63 -6.24
C TYR A 28 -1.41 7.92 -5.11
N ILE A 29 -0.27 7.23 -5.09
CA ILE A 29 0.75 7.36 -4.04
C ILE A 29 1.86 8.29 -4.54
N THR A 30 2.02 9.46 -3.92
CA THR A 30 3.02 10.46 -4.32
C THR A 30 4.27 10.48 -3.41
N CYS A 31 4.24 9.80 -2.27
CA CYS A 31 5.32 9.80 -1.29
C CYS A 31 6.51 8.88 -1.63
N LEU A 32 6.42 8.11 -2.72
CA LEU A 32 7.44 7.16 -3.15
C LEU A 32 8.27 7.77 -4.28
N SER A 33 9.60 7.61 -4.20
CA SER A 33 10.49 7.99 -5.30
C SER A 33 10.27 7.12 -6.52
N GLU A 34 10.63 7.62 -7.72
CA GLU A 34 10.53 6.86 -8.97
C GLU A 34 11.22 5.49 -8.88
N HIS A 35 12.42 5.44 -8.31
CA HIS A 35 13.13 4.19 -8.06
C HIS A 35 12.30 3.19 -7.26
N THR A 36 11.64 3.62 -6.19
CA THR A 36 10.76 2.74 -5.40
C THR A 36 9.54 2.27 -6.19
N ARG A 37 8.95 3.16 -7.01
CA ARG A 37 7.81 2.82 -7.88
C ARG A 37 8.21 1.77 -8.90
N ASP A 38 9.41 1.88 -9.47
CA ASP A 38 9.94 0.91 -10.42
C ASP A 38 10.26 -0.42 -9.76
N THR A 39 10.77 -0.43 -8.53
CA THR A 39 10.95 -1.67 -7.74
C THR A 39 9.63 -2.41 -7.55
N VAL A 40 8.52 -1.69 -7.27
CA VAL A 40 7.19 -2.30 -7.14
C VAL A 40 6.69 -2.84 -8.50
N ARG A 41 6.92 -2.13 -9.60
CA ARG A 41 6.56 -2.60 -10.95
C ARG A 41 7.35 -3.85 -11.33
N ASN A 42 8.66 -3.84 -11.07
CA ASN A 42 9.56 -4.94 -11.39
C ASN A 42 9.31 -6.16 -10.52
N SER A 43 8.86 -5.99 -9.27
CA SER A 43 8.55 -7.14 -8.41
C SER A 43 7.32 -7.92 -8.87
N GLN A 44 6.38 -7.28 -9.60
CA GLN A 44 5.30 -7.99 -10.26
C GLN A 44 5.79 -8.82 -11.46
N THR A 45 6.66 -8.25 -12.30
CA THR A 45 7.12 -8.91 -13.53
C THR A 45 8.14 -10.01 -13.29
N ALA A 46 9.05 -9.83 -12.32
CA ALA A 46 10.11 -10.79 -12.00
C ALA A 46 9.61 -12.12 -11.41
N HIS A 47 8.40 -12.14 -10.83
CA HIS A 47 7.84 -13.31 -10.16
C HIS A 47 6.59 -13.86 -10.88
N ASN A 48 6.68 -14.08 -12.19
CA ASN A 48 5.59 -14.61 -13.02
C ASN A 48 4.27 -13.82 -12.90
N GLY A 49 4.32 -12.51 -12.69
CA GLY A 49 3.11 -11.70 -12.51
C GLY A 49 2.51 -11.77 -11.10
N SER A 50 3.27 -12.22 -10.08
CA SER A 50 2.79 -12.32 -8.70
C SER A 50 2.41 -10.96 -8.11
N LYS A 51 1.11 -10.64 -8.17
CA LYS A 51 0.52 -9.44 -7.57
C LYS A 51 0.77 -9.36 -6.06
N LEU A 52 0.89 -10.51 -5.40
CA LEU A 52 1.16 -10.60 -3.97
C LEU A 52 2.51 -9.96 -3.61
N LEU A 53 3.55 -10.24 -4.39
CA LEU A 53 4.89 -9.72 -4.11
C LEU A 53 4.94 -8.20 -4.31
N ALA A 54 4.33 -7.71 -5.39
CA ALA A 54 4.20 -6.28 -5.66
C ALA A 54 3.46 -5.56 -4.53
N ALA A 55 2.38 -6.15 -4.03
CA ALA A 55 1.65 -5.60 -2.89
C ALA A 55 2.48 -5.60 -1.61
N GLN A 56 3.23 -6.66 -1.32
CA GLN A 56 4.15 -6.68 -0.18
C GLN A 56 5.26 -5.63 -0.32
N THR A 57 5.84 -5.46 -1.51
CA THR A 57 6.85 -4.44 -1.79
C THR A 57 6.29 -3.03 -1.59
N LEU A 58 5.11 -2.75 -2.16
CA LEU A 58 4.45 -1.45 -2.02
C LEU A 58 4.15 -1.15 -0.56
N PHE A 59 3.63 -2.15 0.16
CA PHE A 59 3.28 -2.03 1.57
C PHE A 59 4.50 -1.75 2.44
N ALA A 60 5.61 -2.46 2.20
CA ALA A 60 6.87 -2.24 2.91
C ALA A 60 7.42 -0.84 2.64
N ALA A 61 7.32 -0.35 1.40
CA ALA A 61 7.76 0.98 1.04
C ALA A 61 6.94 2.08 1.73
N LEU A 62 5.61 1.93 1.78
CA LEU A 62 4.71 2.84 2.48
C LEU A 62 5.01 2.88 3.99
N LYS A 63 5.32 1.73 4.60
CA LYS A 63 5.69 1.63 6.01
C LYS A 63 6.92 2.47 6.38
N CYS A 64 7.82 2.69 5.43
CA CYS A 64 9.04 3.49 5.61
C CYS A 64 8.83 5.00 5.41
N ARG A 65 7.63 5.44 5.01
CA ARG A 65 7.33 6.86 4.74
C ARG A 65 6.57 7.49 5.91
N PRO A 66 6.91 8.72 6.34
CA PRO A 66 6.18 9.43 7.40
C PRO A 66 4.69 9.58 7.10
N ASP A 67 4.34 9.84 5.84
CA ASP A 67 2.99 10.02 5.33
C ASP A 67 2.42 8.75 4.66
N GLY A 68 3.12 7.63 4.75
CA GLY A 68 2.77 6.40 4.04
C GLY A 68 1.42 5.82 4.45
N LEU A 69 1.04 5.95 5.73
CA LEU A 69 -0.24 5.48 6.23
C LEU A 69 -1.41 6.29 5.63
N GLN A 70 -1.29 7.62 5.62
CA GLN A 70 -2.29 8.53 5.05
C GLN A 70 -2.40 8.36 3.53
N GLN A 71 -1.27 8.23 2.83
CA GLN A 71 -1.21 7.95 1.40
C GLN A 71 -1.86 6.59 1.08
N ALA A 72 -1.61 5.56 1.91
CA ALA A 72 -2.25 4.26 1.76
C ALA A 72 -3.77 4.36 1.89
N ALA A 73 -4.28 5.03 2.94
CA ALA A 73 -5.72 5.22 3.12
C ALA A 73 -6.37 5.96 1.94
N LYS A 74 -5.76 7.07 1.49
CA LYS A 74 -6.26 7.84 0.35
C LYS A 74 -6.29 7.01 -0.94
N ALA A 75 -5.21 6.30 -1.23
CA ALA A 75 -5.11 5.48 -2.42
C ALA A 75 -6.06 4.26 -2.36
N LEU A 76 -6.26 3.66 -1.18
CA LEU A 76 -7.24 2.59 -0.99
C LEU A 76 -8.66 3.07 -1.31
N ARG A 77 -9.07 4.27 -0.85
CA ARG A 77 -10.38 4.85 -1.21
C ARG A 77 -10.49 5.10 -2.72
N LYS A 78 -9.43 5.59 -3.36
CA LYS A 78 -9.41 5.81 -4.82
C LYS A 78 -9.53 4.52 -5.63
N CYS A 79 -9.03 3.40 -5.10
CA CYS A 79 -9.17 2.07 -5.68
C CYS A 79 -10.44 1.33 -5.21
N GLY A 80 -11.38 1.98 -4.51
CA GLY A 80 -12.64 1.36 -4.07
C GLY A 80 -12.50 0.37 -2.91
N HIS A 81 -11.43 0.47 -2.12
CA HIS A 81 -11.19 -0.34 -0.93
C HIS A 81 -11.48 0.45 0.36
N ASP A 82 -12.67 1.05 0.45
CA ASP A 82 -13.08 1.89 1.59
C ASP A 82 -13.07 1.14 2.92
N ASP A 83 -13.37 -0.16 2.92
CA ASP A 83 -13.32 -0.99 4.12
C ASP A 83 -11.90 -1.12 4.69
N LEU A 84 -10.88 -1.15 3.82
CA LEU A 84 -9.49 -1.17 4.22
C LEU A 84 -8.99 0.23 4.60
N ALA A 85 -9.44 1.27 3.89
CA ALA A 85 -9.12 2.64 4.24
C ALA A 85 -9.68 3.03 5.61
N ASN A 86 -10.92 2.62 5.94
CA ASN A 86 -11.58 2.90 7.21
C ASN A 86 -10.90 2.20 8.40
N LYS A 87 -10.18 1.10 8.15
CA LYS A 87 -9.34 0.47 9.19
C LYS A 87 -8.12 1.32 9.54
N ILE A 88 -7.65 2.16 8.62
CA ILE A 88 -6.49 3.02 8.80
C ILE A 88 -6.91 4.38 9.34
N GLU A 89 -7.89 4.98 8.68
CA GLU A 89 -8.39 6.32 8.95
C GLU A 89 -9.92 6.24 8.90
N PRO A 90 -10.57 5.90 10.03
CA PRO A 90 -12.02 5.91 10.10
C PRO A 90 -12.50 7.34 9.88
N GLN A 91 -13.44 7.53 8.96
CA GLN A 91 -14.09 8.83 8.77
C GLN A 91 -14.84 9.19 10.07
N GLN A 92 -14.55 10.38 10.61
CA GLN A 92 -15.33 10.98 11.69
C GLN A 92 -16.64 11.54 11.15
#